data_AF-A0A7C2DRF7-F1
#
_entry.id   AF-A0A7C2DRF7-F1
#
_cell.length_a   1.000
_cell.length_b   1.000
_cell.length_c   1.000
_cell.angle_alpha   90.00
_cell.angle_beta   90.00
_cell.angle_gamma   90.00
#
_symmetry.space_group_name_H-M   'P 1'
#
loop_
_entity.id
_entity.type
_entity.pdbx_description
1 polymer ?
#
loop_
_entity_poly.entity_id
_entity_poly.type
_entity_poly.pdbx_seq_one_letter_code
_entity_poly.pdbx_strand_id
1 'polypeptide(L)'
;MVRGGGYQVAALLTTVTDVYDRVSMHGIRRTLLEHQVSALRLPLHVVSIPPQASNEIYQCRMEDAFRPYRGTGVTTVAFGDLFLSDIRRYREEWLTAIGMSAIFPLWERDTAALARRFVELGFKAVICL
;
A
#
# COMPACT_ATOMS: atom_id res chain seq x y z
N MET A 1 -4.33 -7.56 -15.71
CA MET A 1 -3.92 -8.19 -14.43
C MET A 1 -2.42 -8.16 -14.31
N VAL A 2 -1.90 -7.48 -13.30
CA VAL A 2 -0.44 -7.46 -13.02
C VAL A 2 -0.09 -8.72 -12.24
N ARG A 3 0.90 -9.47 -12.74
CA ARG A 3 1.48 -10.64 -12.07
C ARG A 3 2.91 -10.31 -11.65
N GLY A 4 3.27 -10.63 -10.41
CA GLY A 4 4.62 -10.43 -9.89
C GLY A 4 4.91 -11.42 -8.77
N GLY A 5 6.05 -12.12 -8.85
CA GLY A 5 6.48 -13.05 -7.80
C GLY A 5 5.52 -14.22 -7.52
N GLY A 6 4.72 -14.65 -8.50
CA GLY A 6 3.71 -15.69 -8.33
C GLY A 6 2.34 -15.20 -7.85
N TYR A 7 2.18 -13.89 -7.57
CA TYR A 7 0.93 -13.31 -7.12
C TYR A 7 0.14 -12.67 -8.25
N GLN A 8 -1.19 -12.66 -8.08
CA GLN A 8 -2.12 -11.89 -8.88
C GLN A 8 -2.61 -10.69 -8.06
N VAL A 9 -2.33 -9.48 -8.54
CA VAL A 9 -2.76 -8.26 -7.84
C VAL A 9 -4.24 -8.01 -8.09
N ALA A 10 -5.05 -8.06 -7.03
CA ALA A 10 -6.49 -7.79 -7.08
C ALA A 10 -6.80 -6.29 -7.17
N ALA A 11 -6.11 -5.47 -6.37
CA ALA A 11 -6.26 -4.01 -6.34
C ALA A 11 -5.04 -3.34 -5.73
N LEU A 12 -4.90 -2.05 -5.97
CA LEU A 12 -4.10 -1.13 -5.17
C LEU A 12 -4.99 -0.53 -4.08
N LEU A 13 -4.45 -0.37 -2.88
CA LEU A 13 -5.21 0.14 -1.73
C LEU A 13 -4.37 1.18 -1.00
N THR A 14 -4.99 2.31 -0.66
CA THR A 14 -4.33 3.38 0.10
C THR A 14 -5.33 4.20 0.89
N THR A 15 -4.85 4.90 1.91
CA THR A 15 -5.66 5.83 2.71
C THR A 15 -5.57 7.26 2.18
N VAL A 16 -6.70 7.96 2.18
CA VAL A 16 -6.79 9.39 1.89
C VAL A 16 -7.45 10.08 3.06
N THR A 17 -6.88 11.20 3.49
CA THR A 17 -7.50 12.04 4.52
C THR A 17 -8.64 12.84 3.89
N ASP A 18 -9.86 12.60 4.37
CA ASP A 18 -11.11 13.11 3.79
C ASP A 18 -11.14 14.64 3.58
N VAL A 19 -10.64 15.42 4.54
CA VAL A 19 -10.64 16.89 4.48
C VAL A 19 -9.60 17.42 3.47
N TYR A 20 -8.48 16.73 3.29
CA TYR A 20 -7.34 17.25 2.52
C TYR A 20 -7.24 16.70 1.10
N ASP A 21 -8.02 15.67 0.77
CA ASP A 21 -7.97 14.92 -0.48
C ASP A 21 -6.53 14.49 -0.86
N ARG A 22 -5.81 14.02 0.15
CA ARG A 22 -4.40 13.62 0.07
C ARG A 22 -4.14 12.28 0.74
N VAL A 23 -3.19 11.54 0.19
CA VAL A 23 -2.67 10.31 0.78
C VAL A 23 -2.14 10.61 2.19
N SER A 24 -2.68 9.92 3.20
CA SER A 24 -2.55 10.37 4.59
C SER A 24 -1.11 10.43 5.11
N MET A 25 -0.26 9.47 4.73
CA MET A 25 1.13 9.39 5.22
C MET A 25 2.13 10.21 4.38
N HIS A 26 1.80 10.52 3.13
CA HIS A 26 2.75 11.09 2.16
C HIS A 26 2.32 12.45 1.62
N GLY A 27 1.12 12.93 1.96
CA GLY A 27 0.61 14.24 1.55
C GLY A 27 0.38 14.38 0.04
N ILE A 28 0.48 13.30 -0.74
CA ILE A 28 0.31 13.33 -2.20
C ILE A 28 -1.16 13.54 -2.55
N ARG A 29 -1.44 14.44 -3.51
CA ARG A 29 -2.81 14.69 -4.00
C ARG A 29 -3.42 13.42 -4.58
N ARG A 30 -4.69 13.16 -4.28
CA ARG A 30 -5.43 12.02 -4.81
C ARG A 30 -5.41 11.96 -6.35
N THR A 31 -5.49 13.11 -7.02
CA THR A 31 -5.43 13.20 -8.49
C THR A 31 -4.15 12.60 -9.08
N LEU A 32 -2.98 12.80 -8.44
CA LEU A 32 -1.73 12.21 -8.91
C LEU A 32 -1.72 10.70 -8.71
N LEU A 33 -2.21 10.22 -7.56
CA LEU A 33 -2.40 8.80 -7.30
C LEU A 33 -3.30 8.16 -8.37
N GLU A 34 -4.45 8.77 -8.68
CA GLU A 34 -5.38 8.27 -9.68
C GLU A 34 -4.74 8.17 -11.08
N HIS A 35 -3.91 9.16 -11.46
CA HIS A 35 -3.13 9.09 -12.70
C HIS A 35 -2.14 7.90 -12.71
N GLN A 36 -1.45 7.66 -11.59
CA GLN A 36 -0.53 6.51 -11.46
C GLN A 36 -1.28 5.19 -11.59
N VAL A 37 -2.42 5.04 -10.91
CA VAL A 37 -3.20 3.81 -10.95
C VAL A 37 -3.84 3.58 -12.33
N SER A 38 -4.31 4.63 -12.98
CA SER A 38 -4.81 4.57 -14.36
C SER A 38 -3.73 4.08 -15.33
N ALA A 39 -2.50 4.59 -15.20
CA ALA A 39 -1.37 4.14 -16.02
C ALA A 39 -1.03 2.66 -15.79
N LEU A 40 -1.21 2.16 -14.57
CA LEU A 40 -1.02 0.75 -14.21
C LEU A 40 -2.18 -0.16 -14.63
N ARG A 41 -3.34 0.40 -15.01
CA ARG A 41 -4.57 -0.33 -15.35
C ARG A 41 -4.96 -1.34 -14.27
N LEU A 42 -4.87 -0.92 -13.01
CA LEU A 42 -5.25 -1.69 -11.84
C LEU A 42 -6.44 -1.03 -11.13
N PRO A 43 -7.28 -1.81 -10.43
CA PRO A 43 -8.29 -1.23 -9.54
C PRO A 43 -7.63 -0.45 -8.39
N LEU A 44 -8.23 0.68 -8.00
CA LEU A 44 -7.86 1.44 -6.80
C LEU A 44 -8.99 1.36 -5.78
N HIS A 45 -8.67 1.00 -4.54
CA HIS A 45 -9.55 1.12 -3.39
C HIS A 45 -9.02 2.20 -2.46
N VAL A 46 -9.70 3.34 -2.44
CA VAL A 46 -9.37 4.46 -1.55
C VAL A 46 -10.11 4.30 -0.24
N VAL A 47 -9.37 4.26 0.87
CA VAL A 47 -9.91 4.20 2.22
C VAL A 47 -9.90 5.61 2.81
N SER A 48 -11.06 6.20 3.01
CA SER A 48 -11.16 7.55 3.60
C SER A 48 -11.01 7.48 5.12
N ILE A 49 -10.12 8.31 5.67
CA ILE A 49 -9.90 8.44 7.11
C ILE A 49 -9.99 9.91 7.55
N PRO A 50 -10.44 10.20 8.78
CA PRO A 50 -10.50 11.58 9.27
C PRO A 50 -9.08 12.14 9.51
N PRO A 51 -8.94 13.47 9.62
CA PRO A 51 -7.70 14.09 10.06
C PRO A 51 -7.33 13.59 11.47
N GLN A 52 -6.03 13.38 11.71
CA GLN A 52 -5.52 12.86 12.99
C GLN A 52 -6.21 11.56 13.44
N ALA A 53 -6.60 10.70 12.51
CA ALA A 53 -7.16 9.38 12.82
C ALA A 53 -6.26 8.62 13.78
N SER A 54 -6.84 8.08 14.86
CA SER A 54 -6.14 7.15 15.72
C SER A 54 -5.85 5.84 14.98
N ASN A 55 -4.95 5.03 15.52
CA ASN A 55 -4.63 3.75 14.91
C ASN A 55 -5.84 2.80 14.90
N GLU A 56 -6.71 2.87 15.90
CA GLU A 56 -7.96 2.10 15.97
C GLU A 56 -8.92 2.47 14.84
N ILE A 57 -9.07 3.77 14.56
CA ILE A 57 -9.90 4.25 13.42
C ILE A 57 -9.29 3.78 12.10
N TYR A 58 -7.97 3.90 11.95
CA TYR A 58 -7.25 3.43 10.77
C TYR A 58 -7.47 1.93 10.55
N GLN A 59 -7.27 1.09 11.58
CA GLN A 59 -7.46 -0.36 11.49
C GLN A 59 -8.90 -0.71 11.12
N CYS A 60 -9.88 -0.13 11.81
CA CYS A 60 -11.30 -0.34 11.52
C CYS A 60 -11.65 -0.04 10.06
N ARG A 61 -11.21 1.11 9.53
CA ARG A 61 -11.45 1.50 8.13
C ARG A 61 -10.77 0.58 7.12
N MET A 62 -9.56 0.13 7.43
CA MET A 62 -8.81 -0.80 6.57
C MET A 62 -9.42 -2.21 6.57
N GLU A 63 -9.88 -2.69 7.72
CA GLU A 63 -10.54 -4.00 7.83
C GLU A 63 -11.86 -4.04 7.05
N ASP A 64 -12.64 -2.96 7.09
CA ASP A 64 -13.82 -2.82 6.25
C ASP A 64 -13.47 -2.84 4.76
N ALA A 65 -12.36 -2.21 4.37
CA ALA A 65 -11.85 -2.23 3.01
C ALA A 65 -11.35 -3.63 2.57
N PHE A 66 -10.82 -4.43 3.50
CA PHE A 66 -10.37 -5.80 3.24
C PHE A 66 -11.52 -6.80 3.08
N ARG A 67 -12.65 -6.57 3.75
CA ARG A 67 -13.82 -7.46 3.76
C ARG A 67 -14.27 -7.96 2.37
N PRO A 68 -14.48 -7.11 1.35
CA PRO A 68 -14.87 -7.59 0.02
C PRO A 68 -13.80 -8.47 -0.63
N TYR A 69 -12.51 -8.15 -0.45
CA TYR A 69 -11.41 -8.93 -1.02
C TYR A 69 -11.27 -10.30 -0.38
N ARG A 70 -11.42 -10.37 0.96
CA ARG A 70 -11.45 -11.64 1.68
C ARG A 70 -12.59 -12.53 1.19
N GLY A 71 -13.77 -11.95 0.92
CA GLY A 71 -14.91 -12.66 0.32
C GLY A 71 -14.63 -13.25 -1.07
N THR A 72 -13.66 -12.70 -1.80
CA THR A 72 -13.19 -13.20 -3.11
C THR A 72 -11.94 -14.10 -3.03
N GLY A 73 -11.49 -14.46 -1.82
CA GLY A 73 -10.33 -15.33 -1.60
C GLY A 73 -8.97 -14.63 -1.57
N VAL A 74 -8.93 -13.28 -1.53
CA VAL A 74 -7.67 -12.55 -1.34
C VAL A 74 -7.28 -12.61 0.14
N THR A 75 -6.11 -13.17 0.43
CA THR A 75 -5.60 -13.37 1.79
C THR A 75 -4.29 -12.66 2.07
N THR A 76 -3.65 -12.06 1.06
CA THR A 76 -2.30 -11.50 1.18
C THR A 76 -2.30 -10.01 0.86
N VAL A 77 -1.62 -9.22 1.69
CA VAL A 77 -1.35 -7.80 1.48
C VAL A 77 0.15 -7.60 1.29
N ALA A 78 0.54 -6.96 0.19
CA ALA A 78 1.94 -6.62 -0.08
C ALA A 78 2.24 -5.19 0.38
N PHE A 79 3.33 -5.03 1.13
CA PHE A 79 3.83 -3.73 1.54
C PHE A 79 5.20 -3.43 0.93
N GLY A 80 5.47 -2.14 0.70
CA GLY A 80 6.74 -1.64 0.17
C GLY A 80 7.76 -1.26 1.25
N ASP A 81 7.56 -1.64 2.51
CA ASP A 81 8.45 -1.30 3.63
C ASP A 81 9.86 -1.90 3.45
N LEU A 82 10.89 -1.18 3.89
CA LEU A 82 12.31 -1.55 3.73
C LEU A 82 13.01 -1.98 5.04
N PHE A 83 12.83 -1.28 6.17
CA PHE A 83 13.67 -1.47 7.37
C PHE A 83 12.98 -1.38 8.74
N LEU A 84 11.83 -0.72 8.87
CA LEU A 84 11.21 -0.42 10.17
C LEU A 84 10.56 -1.67 10.79
N SER A 85 11.35 -2.44 11.54
CA SER A 85 11.00 -3.80 12.00
C SER A 85 9.80 -3.82 12.96
N ASP A 86 9.64 -2.75 13.73
CA ASP A 86 8.46 -2.47 14.55
C ASP A 86 7.19 -2.32 13.70
N ILE A 87 7.25 -1.55 12.61
CA ILE A 87 6.13 -1.39 11.66
C ILE A 87 5.82 -2.71 10.96
N ARG A 88 6.85 -3.44 10.53
CA ARG A 88 6.67 -4.76 9.92
C ARG A 88 5.97 -5.73 10.87
N ARG A 89 6.48 -5.87 12.11
CA ARG A 89 5.89 -6.74 13.13
C ARG A 89 4.44 -6.36 13.42
N TYR A 90 4.17 -5.07 13.59
CA TYR A 90 2.81 -4.56 13.77
C TYR A 90 1.87 -4.99 12.63
N ARG A 91 2.30 -4.83 11.37
CA ARG A 91 1.51 -5.25 10.20
C ARG A 91 1.30 -6.76 10.15
N GLU A 92 2.33 -7.55 10.47
CA GLU A 92 2.25 -9.02 10.51
C GLU A 92 1.27 -9.49 11.59
N GLU A 93 1.39 -8.98 12.82
CA GLU A 93 0.51 -9.32 13.95
C GLU A 93 -0.94 -8.91 13.67
N TRP A 94 -1.17 -7.68 13.20
CA TRP A 94 -2.51 -7.19 12.88
C TRP A 94 -3.17 -7.99 11.75
N LEU A 95 -2.47 -8.19 10.63
CA LEU A 95 -3.06 -8.96 9.52
C LEU A 95 -3.30 -10.42 9.90
N THR A 96 -2.41 -11.03 10.68
CA THR A 96 -2.60 -12.40 11.19
C THR A 96 -3.85 -12.49 12.06
N ALA A 97 -4.06 -11.51 12.95
CA ALA A 97 -5.23 -11.48 13.84
C ALA A 97 -6.58 -11.42 13.07
N ILE A 98 -6.59 -10.84 11.87
CA ILE A 98 -7.79 -10.78 11.00
C ILE A 98 -7.84 -11.87 9.92
N GLY A 99 -6.93 -12.86 9.99
CA GLY A 99 -6.89 -14.00 9.07
C GLY A 99 -6.33 -13.68 7.68
N MET A 100 -5.40 -12.73 7.60
CA MET A 100 -4.66 -12.34 6.40
C MET A 100 -3.15 -12.47 6.64
N SER A 101 -2.35 -12.30 5.58
CA SER A 101 -0.88 -12.36 5.67
C SER A 101 -0.24 -11.14 5.02
N ALA A 102 0.82 -10.64 5.65
CA ALA A 102 1.66 -9.59 5.09
C ALA A 102 2.81 -10.20 4.26
N ILE A 103 3.17 -9.58 3.14
CA ILE A 103 4.44 -9.85 2.45
C ILE A 103 5.21 -8.54 2.23
N PHE A 104 6.53 -8.62 2.29
CA PHE A 104 7.45 -7.48 2.19
C PHE A 104 8.53 -7.73 1.14
N PRO A 105 8.22 -7.62 -0.17
CA PRO A 105 9.15 -8.01 -1.24
C PRO A 105 10.45 -7.21 -1.29
N LEU A 106 10.49 -6.06 -0.61
CA LEU A 106 11.65 -5.16 -0.57
C LEU A 106 12.44 -5.21 0.73
N TRP A 107 11.97 -5.97 1.74
CA TRP A 107 12.54 -5.97 3.08
C TRP A 107 14.05 -6.22 3.11
N GLU A 108 14.79 -5.34 3.80
CA GLU A 108 16.25 -5.41 4.01
C GLU A 108 17.09 -5.56 2.73
N ARG A 109 16.50 -5.28 1.55
CA ARG A 109 17.26 -5.26 0.31
C ARG A 109 18.15 -4.03 0.26
N ASP A 110 19.34 -4.20 -0.34
CA ASP A 110 20.27 -3.09 -0.57
C ASP A 110 19.60 -1.95 -1.36
N THR A 111 19.46 -0.79 -0.71
CA THR A 111 18.71 0.34 -1.28
C THR A 111 19.42 1.00 -2.45
N ALA A 112 20.75 0.99 -2.47
CA ALA A 112 21.51 1.51 -3.60
C ALA A 112 21.30 0.65 -4.86
N ALA A 113 21.31 -0.67 -4.72
CA ALA A 113 21.00 -1.62 -5.78
C ALA A 113 19.52 -1.51 -6.21
N LEU A 114 18.59 -1.37 -5.27
CA LEU A 114 17.18 -1.15 -5.59
C LEU A 114 16.97 0.15 -6.39
N ALA A 115 17.57 1.26 -5.97
CA ALA A 115 17.46 2.54 -6.65
C ALA A 115 18.06 2.49 -8.06
N ARG A 116 19.25 1.88 -8.22
CA ARG A 116 19.85 1.67 -9.55
C ARG A 116 18.96 0.82 -10.44
N ARG A 117 18.46 -0.30 -9.92
CA ARG A 117 17.54 -1.17 -10.67
C ARG A 117 16.24 -0.47 -11.05
N PHE A 118 15.70 0.38 -10.19
CA PHE A 118 14.51 1.17 -10.50
C PHE A 118 14.75 2.07 -11.72
N VAL A 119 15.90 2.76 -11.77
CA VAL A 119 16.29 3.59 -12.93
C VAL A 119 16.56 2.74 -14.17
N GLU A 120 17.25 1.61 -14.05
CA GLU A 120 17.52 0.67 -15.16
C GLU A 120 16.24 0.11 -15.78
N LEU A 121 15.20 -0.11 -14.98
CA LEU A 121 13.88 -0.53 -15.43
C LEU A 121 13.09 0.60 -16.12
N GLY A 122 13.67 1.80 -16.25
CA GLY A 122 13.08 2.95 -16.94
C GLY A 122 12.11 3.75 -16.07
N PHE A 123 11.98 3.43 -14.78
CA PHE A 123 11.16 4.24 -13.88
C PHE A 123 11.82 5.60 -13.63
N LYS A 124 10.98 6.62 -13.44
CA LYS A 124 11.39 7.99 -13.14
C LYS A 124 10.80 8.39 -11.80
N ALA A 125 11.60 9.09 -10.99
CA ALA A 125 11.17 9.68 -9.74
C ALA A 125 11.42 11.18 -9.76
N VAL A 126 10.54 11.94 -9.11
CA VAL A 126 10.67 13.38 -8.92
C VAL A 126 10.64 13.65 -7.42
N ILE A 127 11.61 14.41 -6.93
CA ILE A 127 11.61 14.86 -5.53
C ILE A 127 10.56 15.95 -5.40
N CYS A 128 9.57 15.71 -4.56
CA CYS A 128 8.50 16.65 -4.27
C CYS A 128 8.79 17.29 -2.91
N LEU A 129 8.95 18.61 -2.89
CA LEU A 129 9.17 19.42 -1.69
C LEU A 129 7.84 19.97 -1.17
#